data_AF-A0A7K9GB39-F1
#
_entry.id   AF-A0A7K9GB39-F1
#
_cell.length_a   1.000
_cell.length_b   1.000
_cell.length_c   1.000
_cell.angle_alpha   90.00
_cell.angle_beta   90.00
_cell.angle_gamma   90.00
#
_symmetry.space_group_name_H-M   'P 1'
#
loop_
_entity.id
_entity.type
_entity.pdbx_description
1 polymer ?
#
loop_
_entity_poly.entity_id
_entity_poly.type
_entity_poly.pdbx_seq_one_letter_code
_entity_poly.pdbx_strand_id
1 'polypeptide(L)'
;PNPGDLIEIKRSGYQHWALYLRKGHVVHVTDVDEGDTSLSSSSGSVFLRNAIVRKEHLKAVAGNDKWRVNNKYDCYRTPFPMEEIIRRAEPWIDKELSYRLFLKNCEHFVTMLRYGDGVSEQVS
;
A
#
# COMPACT_ATOMS: atom_id res chain seq x y z
N PRO A 1 4.43 -10.03 -11.42
CA PRO A 1 3.93 -10.18 -10.03
C PRO A 1 2.86 -11.28 -10.00
N ASN A 2 2.87 -12.07 -8.95
CA ASN A 2 1.87 -13.08 -8.64
C ASN A 2 0.90 -12.54 -7.58
N PRO A 3 -0.36 -12.99 -7.56
CA PRO A 3 -1.31 -12.57 -6.53
C PRO A 3 -0.78 -12.80 -5.12
N GLY A 4 -0.94 -11.77 -4.28
CA GLY A 4 -0.38 -11.69 -2.93
C GLY A 4 0.99 -11.01 -2.85
N ASP A 5 1.70 -10.82 -3.97
CA ASP A 5 3.01 -10.15 -3.97
C ASP A 5 2.92 -8.71 -3.45
N LEU A 6 3.91 -8.33 -2.64
CA LEU A 6 4.15 -6.94 -2.29
C LEU A 6 4.87 -6.24 -3.45
N ILE A 7 4.34 -5.10 -3.83
CA ILE A 7 4.91 -4.22 -4.86
C ILE A 7 5.51 -3.00 -4.18
N GLU A 8 6.80 -2.80 -4.37
CA GLU A 8 7.52 -1.60 -3.97
C GLU A 8 7.67 -0.69 -5.20
N ILE A 9 7.08 0.51 -5.14
CA ILE A 9 7.16 1.55 -6.17
C ILE A 9 8.10 2.64 -5.66
N LYS A 10 9.15 2.94 -6.42
CA LYS A 10 10.17 3.92 -6.04
C LYS A 10 9.74 5.32 -6.47
N ARG A 11 9.22 6.10 -5.53
CA ARG A 11 8.91 7.53 -5.72
C ARG A 11 10.14 8.38 -5.41
N SER A 12 10.14 9.63 -5.87
CA SER A 12 11.17 10.59 -5.47
C SER A 12 11.02 10.91 -3.97
N GLY A 13 11.97 10.43 -3.16
CA GLY A 13 12.02 10.72 -1.72
C GLY A 13 11.30 9.71 -0.80
N TYR A 14 10.57 8.71 -1.34
CA TYR A 14 9.96 7.65 -0.53
C TYR A 14 9.63 6.39 -1.34
N GLN A 15 9.30 5.29 -0.64
CA GLN A 15 8.80 4.06 -1.25
C GLN A 15 7.29 3.94 -1.02
N HIS A 16 6.54 3.80 -2.10
CA HIS A 16 5.12 3.47 -2.03
C HIS A 16 4.93 1.95 -2.07
N TRP A 17 3.96 1.45 -1.32
CA TRP A 17 3.73 0.01 -1.18
C TRP A 17 2.30 -0.34 -1.58
N ALA A 18 2.19 -1.41 -2.35
CA ALA A 18 0.92 -1.96 -2.82
C ALA A 18 0.93 -3.49 -2.73
N LEU A 19 -0.24 -4.10 -2.63
CA LEU A 19 -0.42 -5.55 -2.66
C LEU A 19 -1.05 -5.95 -3.99
N TYR A 20 -0.38 -6.81 -4.75
CA TYR A 20 -0.89 -7.29 -6.03
C TYR A 20 -2.03 -8.28 -5.81
N LEU A 21 -3.17 -8.01 -6.45
CA LEU A 21 -4.33 -8.89 -6.47
C LEU A 21 -4.25 -9.79 -7.69
N ARG A 22 -5.16 -9.62 -8.66
CA ARG A 22 -5.18 -10.38 -9.92
C ARG A 22 -5.36 -9.42 -11.08
N LYS A 23 -5.03 -9.89 -12.30
CA LYS A 23 -5.32 -9.17 -13.55
C LYS A 23 -4.79 -7.73 -13.57
N GLY A 24 -3.55 -7.51 -13.13
CA GLY A 24 -2.91 -6.19 -13.16
C GLY A 24 -3.35 -5.23 -12.05
N HIS A 25 -4.25 -5.62 -11.15
CA HIS A 25 -4.75 -4.75 -10.08
C HIS A 25 -3.95 -4.90 -8.80
N VAL A 26 -3.82 -3.79 -8.07
CA VAL A 26 -3.24 -3.72 -6.74
C VAL A 26 -4.22 -3.09 -5.76
N VAL A 27 -4.05 -3.37 -4.48
CA VAL A 27 -4.62 -2.61 -3.38
C VAL A 27 -3.51 -1.79 -2.72
N HIS A 28 -3.76 -0.53 -2.45
CA HIS A 28 -2.83 0.34 -1.71
C HIS A 28 -3.60 1.41 -0.93
N VAL A 29 -2.92 2.01 0.03
CA VAL A 29 -3.39 3.21 0.73
C VAL A 29 -2.98 4.44 -0.09
N THR A 30 -3.82 5.47 -0.18
CA THR A 30 -3.60 6.70 -0.96
C THR A 30 -4.34 7.87 -0.30
N ASP A 31 -3.98 9.11 -0.64
CA ASP A 31 -4.68 10.30 -0.14
C ASP A 31 -6.10 10.37 -0.74
N VAL A 32 -7.10 10.81 0.04
CA VAL A 32 -8.48 11.00 -0.45
C VAL A 32 -8.55 12.01 -1.62
N ASP A 33 -7.63 13.00 -1.64
CA ASP A 33 -7.55 14.06 -2.66
C ASP A 33 -6.76 13.70 -3.93
N GLU A 34 -6.18 12.49 -4.06
CA GLU A 34 -5.43 12.09 -5.27
C GLU A 34 -6.32 11.89 -6.52
N GLY A 35 -7.61 12.24 -6.46
CA GLY A 35 -8.49 12.37 -7.63
C GLY A 35 -8.20 13.60 -8.49
N ASP A 36 -7.47 14.58 -7.98
CA ASP A 36 -7.01 15.75 -8.74
C ASP A 36 -5.49 15.86 -8.74
N THR A 37 -4.93 15.94 -9.94
CA THR A 37 -3.48 15.93 -10.18
C THR A 37 -2.84 17.18 -9.60
N SER A 38 -2.30 17.14 -8.38
CA SER A 38 -1.30 18.14 -7.95
C SER A 38 -0.50 17.70 -6.73
N LEU A 39 0.78 17.42 -6.98
CA LEU A 39 1.86 17.50 -5.99
C LEU A 39 1.94 18.94 -5.45
N SER A 40 1.06 19.31 -4.52
CA SER A 40 1.18 20.59 -3.82
C SER A 40 2.13 20.43 -2.66
N SER A 41 3.39 20.78 -2.93
CA SER A 41 4.39 21.08 -1.92
C SER A 41 3.98 22.38 -1.23
N SER A 42 3.33 22.30 -0.07
CA SER A 42 3.16 23.46 0.80
C SER A 42 3.51 23.11 2.25
N SER A 43 4.57 23.78 2.70
CA SER A 43 5.04 23.82 4.07
C SER A 43 3.95 24.31 5.02
N GLY A 44 3.81 23.63 6.16
CA GLY A 44 3.19 24.22 7.35
C GLY A 44 1.73 23.83 7.58
N SER A 45 1.49 22.59 7.99
CA SER A 45 0.48 22.22 9.01
C SER A 45 0.34 20.70 8.98
N VAL A 46 0.29 20.10 10.16
CA VAL A 46 0.03 18.67 10.38
C VAL A 46 -1.45 18.38 10.09
N PHE A 47 -1.88 18.61 8.84
CA PHE A 47 -3.23 18.31 8.41
C PHE A 47 -3.41 16.80 8.42
N LEU A 48 -4.40 16.37 9.19
CA LEU A 48 -4.99 15.03 9.15
C LEU A 48 -5.51 14.80 7.73
N ARG A 49 -4.66 14.35 6.82
CA ARG A 49 -5.13 13.89 5.51
C ARG A 49 -5.77 12.54 5.74
N ASN A 50 -7.02 12.40 5.33
CA ASN A 50 -7.70 11.11 5.33
C ASN A 50 -7.01 10.24 4.28
N ALA A 51 -6.64 9.04 4.67
CA ALA A 51 -6.13 8.04 3.74
C ALA A 51 -7.29 7.13 3.31
N ILE A 52 -7.31 6.67 2.08
CA ILE A 52 -8.30 5.72 1.57
C ILE A 52 -7.57 4.52 0.95
N VAL A 53 -8.12 3.33 1.13
CA VAL A 53 -7.63 2.14 0.44
C VAL A 53 -8.28 2.06 -0.93
N ARG A 54 -7.49 2.07 -2.00
CA ARG A 54 -8.01 1.92 -3.37
C ARG A 54 -7.54 0.65 -4.02
N LYS A 55 -8.38 0.16 -4.95
CA LYS A 55 -8.06 -0.90 -5.88
C LYS A 55 -7.89 -0.31 -7.27
N GLU A 56 -6.67 -0.30 -7.77
CA GLU A 56 -6.33 0.35 -9.04
C GLU A 56 -5.41 -0.52 -9.88
N HIS A 57 -5.30 -0.20 -11.16
CA HIS A 57 -4.38 -0.90 -12.05
C HIS A 57 -2.94 -0.50 -11.72
N LEU A 58 -2.03 -1.47 -11.56
CA LEU A 58 -0.63 -1.24 -11.19
C LEU A 58 0.05 -0.20 -12.09
N LYS A 59 -0.25 -0.21 -13.40
CA LYS A 59 0.29 0.79 -14.34
C LYS A 59 -0.14 2.22 -13.99
N ALA A 60 -1.38 2.42 -13.53
CA ALA A 60 -1.87 3.74 -13.13
C ALA A 60 -1.19 4.18 -11.83
N VAL A 61 -1.12 3.27 -10.83
CA VAL A 61 -0.47 3.55 -9.55
C VAL A 61 1.02 3.86 -9.74
N ALA A 62 1.75 3.07 -10.53
CA ALA A 62 3.17 3.29 -10.76
C ALA A 62 3.46 4.52 -11.63
N GLY A 63 2.61 4.82 -12.62
CA GLY A 63 2.89 5.88 -13.59
C GLY A 63 4.23 5.65 -14.29
N ASN A 64 5.11 6.65 -14.22
CA ASN A 64 6.47 6.59 -14.76
C ASN A 64 7.52 6.03 -13.78
N ASP A 65 7.11 5.75 -12.54
CA ASP A 65 8.03 5.29 -11.50
C ASP A 65 8.37 3.81 -11.65
N LYS A 66 9.61 3.47 -11.31
CA LYS A 66 10.08 2.08 -11.31
C LYS A 66 9.46 1.33 -10.14
N TRP A 67 9.04 0.10 -10.37
CA TRP A 67 8.53 -0.80 -9.33
C TRP A 67 9.18 -2.18 -9.40
N ARG A 68 9.14 -2.90 -8.29
CA ARG A 68 9.57 -4.30 -8.21
C ARG A 68 8.67 -5.09 -7.26
N VAL A 69 8.63 -6.41 -7.46
CA VAL A 69 8.13 -7.32 -6.42
C VAL A 69 9.16 -7.34 -5.29
N ASN A 70 8.71 -7.15 -4.05
CA ASN A 70 9.56 -7.17 -2.88
C ASN A 70 8.84 -7.80 -1.67
N ASN A 71 8.78 -9.13 -1.64
CA ASN A 71 8.27 -9.89 -0.51
C ASN A 71 9.34 -9.98 0.61
N LYS A 72 9.79 -8.83 1.11
CA LYS A 72 10.98 -8.71 1.98
C LYS A 72 10.96 -9.54 3.27
N TYR A 73 9.79 -9.99 3.71
CA TYR A 73 9.61 -10.72 4.96
C TYR A 73 9.44 -12.24 4.78
N ASP A 74 9.40 -12.74 3.54
CA ASP A 74 9.21 -14.19 3.25
C ASP A 74 10.33 -15.08 3.84
N CYS A 75 11.52 -14.53 4.10
CA CYS A 75 12.63 -15.29 4.68
C CYS A 75 12.45 -15.64 6.16
N TYR A 76 11.52 -14.98 6.87
CA TYR A 76 11.25 -15.26 8.28
C TYR A 76 9.76 -15.19 8.66
N ARG A 77 8.87 -14.93 7.70
CA ARG A 77 7.42 -14.94 7.88
C ARG A 77 6.78 -15.77 6.77
N THR A 78 5.90 -16.68 7.15
CA THR A 78 5.07 -17.41 6.20
C THR A 78 3.94 -16.49 5.73
N PRO A 79 3.81 -16.19 4.43
CA PRO A 79 2.66 -15.46 3.93
C PRO A 79 1.39 -16.31 4.05
N PHE A 80 0.23 -15.66 4.20
CA PHE A 80 -1.04 -16.36 4.09
C PHE A 80 -1.20 -16.97 2.68
N PRO A 81 -2.02 -18.02 2.53
CA PRO A 81 -2.45 -18.48 1.22
C PRO A 81 -3.02 -17.31 0.41
N MET A 82 -2.76 -17.33 -0.89
CA MET A 82 -3.16 -16.27 -1.80
C MET A 82 -4.64 -15.88 -1.67
N GLU A 83 -5.53 -16.86 -1.55
CA GLU A 83 -6.97 -16.67 -1.38
C GLU A 83 -7.30 -15.91 -0.10
N GLU A 84 -6.57 -16.19 0.98
CA GLU A 84 -6.75 -15.51 2.27
C GLU A 84 -6.26 -14.07 2.21
N ILE A 85 -5.14 -13.81 1.53
CA ILE A 85 -4.65 -12.44 1.33
C ILE A 85 -5.70 -11.60 0.58
N ILE A 86 -6.28 -12.14 -0.49
CA ILE A 86 -7.32 -11.46 -1.27
C ILE A 86 -8.57 -11.23 -0.41
N ARG A 87 -9.04 -12.27 0.30
CA ARG A 87 -10.19 -12.20 1.21
C ARG A 87 -10.01 -11.14 2.30
N ARG A 88 -8.77 -10.99 2.82
CA ARG A 88 -8.43 -9.97 3.81
C ARG A 88 -8.39 -8.57 3.21
N ALA A 89 -8.00 -8.42 1.95
CA ALA A 89 -7.85 -7.12 1.28
C ALA A 89 -9.19 -6.52 0.85
N GLU A 90 -10.12 -7.34 0.35
CA GLU A 90 -11.40 -6.88 -0.22
C GLU A 90 -12.24 -6.00 0.73
N PRO A 91 -12.40 -6.32 2.03
CA PRO A 91 -13.20 -5.50 2.94
C PRO A 91 -12.63 -4.12 3.21
N TRP A 92 -11.40 -3.83 2.81
CA TRP A 92 -10.77 -2.52 3.03
C TRP A 92 -10.95 -1.58 1.86
N ILE A 93 -11.28 -2.08 0.67
CA ILE A 93 -11.43 -1.25 -0.53
C ILE A 93 -12.48 -0.17 -0.26
N ASP A 94 -12.12 1.06 -0.64
CA ASP A 94 -12.90 2.29 -0.45
C ASP A 94 -13.17 2.69 1.02
N LYS A 95 -12.46 2.09 1.98
CA LYS A 95 -12.48 2.53 3.38
C LYS A 95 -11.47 3.64 3.63
N GLU A 96 -11.96 4.70 4.28
CA GLU A 96 -11.11 5.72 4.88
C GLU A 96 -10.44 5.20 6.15
N LEU A 97 -9.14 5.51 6.29
CA LEU A 97 -8.31 5.19 7.43
C LEU A 97 -7.99 6.50 8.16
N SER A 98 -8.37 6.55 9.44
CA SER A 98 -8.26 7.74 10.30
C SER A 98 -6.86 8.00 10.86
N TYR A 99 -5.80 7.40 10.30
CA TYR A 99 -4.48 7.37 10.92
C TYR A 99 -3.42 8.21 10.20
N ARG A 100 -2.62 8.96 10.97
CA ARG A 100 -1.52 9.82 10.50
C ARG A 100 -0.32 9.01 10.00
N LEU A 101 0.33 9.55 8.96
CA LEU A 101 1.67 9.24 8.41
C LEU A 101 1.72 8.16 7.30
N PHE A 102 1.28 8.62 6.13
CA PHE A 102 1.24 8.02 4.78
C PHE A 102 2.35 7.04 4.38
N LEU A 103 3.56 7.20 4.89
CA LEU A 103 4.68 6.33 4.48
C LEU A 103 4.71 5.03 5.28
N LYS A 104 4.43 5.09 6.58
CA LYS A 104 4.39 3.89 7.43
C LYS A 104 3.13 3.07 7.17
N ASN A 105 2.01 3.74 6.88
CA ASN A 105 0.72 3.08 6.70
C ASN A 105 0.67 2.18 5.45
N CYS A 106 1.21 2.62 4.30
CA CYS A 106 1.11 1.82 3.07
C CYS A 106 1.82 0.48 3.21
N GLU A 107 3.07 0.50 3.69
CA GLU A 107 3.85 -0.73 3.92
C GLU A 107 3.20 -1.59 5.00
N HIS A 108 2.84 -0.97 6.12
CA HIS A 108 2.21 -1.66 7.25
C HIS A 108 0.94 -2.37 6.83
N PHE A 109 0.07 -1.68 6.09
CA PHE A 109 -1.20 -2.19 5.62
C PHE A 109 -1.02 -3.41 4.71
N VAL A 110 -0.16 -3.33 3.69
CA VAL A 110 0.04 -4.47 2.78
C VAL A 110 0.76 -5.63 3.46
N THR A 111 1.60 -5.34 4.46
CA THR A 111 2.24 -6.35 5.32
C THR A 111 1.21 -7.05 6.21
N MET A 112 0.30 -6.31 6.84
CA MET A 112 -0.82 -6.83 7.63
C MET A 112 -1.74 -7.74 6.78
N LEU A 113 -1.96 -7.37 5.52
CA LEU A 113 -2.73 -8.19 4.58
C LEU A 113 -2.01 -9.50 4.23
N ARG A 114 -0.70 -9.45 3.97
CA ARG A 114 0.09 -10.63 3.54
C ARG A 114 0.45 -11.58 4.68
N TYR A 115 0.77 -11.07 5.87
CA TYR A 115 1.34 -11.87 6.97
C TYR A 115 0.55 -11.81 8.28
N GLY A 116 -0.39 -10.87 8.44
CA GLY A 116 -1.19 -10.70 9.65
C GLY A 116 -0.69 -9.61 10.60
N ASP A 117 -1.41 -9.40 11.70
CA ASP A 117 -1.11 -8.38 12.72
C ASP A 117 0.17 -8.73 13.49
N GLY A 118 1.03 -7.72 13.79
CA GLY A 118 2.28 -7.89 14.55
C GLY A 118 3.58 -8.01 13.72
N VAL A 119 3.55 -7.63 12.44
CA VAL A 119 4.65 -7.91 11.48
C VAL A 119 5.36 -6.64 10.95
N SER A 120 5.00 -5.46 11.44
CA SER A 120 5.66 -4.22 11.04
C SER A 120 6.76 -3.87 12.03
N GLU A 121 8.02 -3.82 11.59
CA GLU A 121 9.17 -3.35 12.39
C GLU A 121 9.17 -1.84 12.67
N GLN A 122 7.98 -1.22 12.67
CA GLN A 122 7.81 0.20 12.99
C GLN A 122 6.77 0.40 14.10
N VAL A 123 6.86 -0.45 15.13
CA VAL A 123 6.31 -0.14 16.44
C VAL A 123 7.47 0.01 17.43
N SER A 124 7.79 1.25 17.74
CA SER A 124 8.18 1.69 19.08
C SER A 124 7.42 2.98 19.36
#